data_AF-A0A1I8CDP9-F1
#
_entry.id   AF-A0A1I8CDP9-F1
#
_cell.length_a   1.000
_cell.length_b   1.000
_cell.length_c   1.000
_cell.angle_alpha   90.00
_cell.angle_beta   90.00
_cell.angle_gamma   90.00
#
_symmetry.space_group_name_H-M   'P 1'
#
loop_
_entity.id
_entity.type
_entity.pdbx_description
1 polymer ?
#
loop_
_entity_poly.entity_id
_entity_poly.type
_entity_poly.pdbx_seq_one_letter_code
_entity_poly.pdbx_strand_id
1 'polypeptide(L)'
;MDFFHAEPDLTNFTEIERLKFVDYDDNYCVLYDFWNSTTSTDRITLVLHSSISFFHHLVYQIKYWSGPISIAVPLPRPTKISCHKYNFLNNPNGCGSFNGIDMEIFNYFESFRTHHDISKISMHFLYEKGIDGKCYDLLKPKLKADTNIIIEMKNYKDVTYFESLYPINVARNIARIGKKTNLFLSGDVENYTSENFEAKLRKAGAELIINSTKNVVLVHRRFETADDIEIPHTKQQLHKLFKSNKVQVFHESFYKEGHYIPGLDEWFNVRENHTETSVFRTMKYNESPNWEPQFVGDSNVPLYDERFAYRSKSATHLSHILCYQDYTFYIMNDVFTVHKGIKLKYKPEEQIIASRLNGVRKNMIRDMFKSFNDDLGRKYPKLKEFCKPLTPQL
;
A
#
# COMPACT_ATOMS: atom_id res chain seq x y z
N MET A 1 -25.21 -2.07 19.63
CA MET A 1 -26.43 -1.29 19.30
C MET A 1 -26.43 -1.16 17.80
N ASP A 2 -27.14 -2.07 17.14
CA ASP A 2 -27.30 -2.07 15.70
C ASP A 2 -28.20 -0.89 15.33
N PHE A 3 -27.62 0.13 14.69
CA PHE A 3 -28.40 1.11 13.97
C PHE A 3 -29.04 0.36 12.79
N PHE A 4 -30.36 0.16 12.86
CA PHE A 4 -31.17 -0.28 11.72
C PHE A 4 -31.08 0.80 10.64
N HIS A 5 -30.04 0.74 9.81
CA HIS A 5 -30.07 1.38 8.51
C HIS A 5 -31.10 0.64 7.68
N ALA A 6 -32.06 1.36 7.10
CA ALA A 6 -33.03 0.79 6.18
C ALA A 6 -32.30 -0.06 5.12
N GLU A 7 -32.85 -1.25 4.81
CA GLU A 7 -32.29 -2.08 3.75
C GLU A 7 -32.18 -1.26 2.46
N PRO A 8 -31.03 -1.28 1.76
CA PRO A 8 -30.90 -0.61 0.48
C PRO A 8 -31.93 -1.16 -0.51
N ASP A 9 -32.82 -0.30 -1.01
CA ASP A 9 -33.83 -0.68 -1.99
C ASP A 9 -33.35 -0.38 -3.41
N LEU A 10 -32.97 -1.41 -4.15
CA LEU A 10 -32.50 -1.31 -5.54
C LEU A 10 -33.64 -1.49 -6.56
N THR A 11 -34.90 -1.63 -6.12
CA THR A 11 -36.04 -1.93 -7.00
C THR A 11 -36.37 -0.84 -8.02
N ASN A 12 -35.94 0.39 -7.77
CA ASN A 12 -36.16 1.53 -8.67
C ASN A 12 -35.14 1.62 -9.83
N PHE A 13 -34.15 0.72 -9.90
CA PHE A 13 -33.13 0.73 -10.95
C PHE A 13 -33.43 -0.30 -12.05
N THR A 14 -33.28 0.13 -13.30
CA THR A 14 -33.60 -0.69 -14.48
C THR A 14 -32.55 -1.74 -14.82
N GLU A 15 -31.28 -1.54 -14.43
CA GLU A 15 -30.19 -2.50 -14.61
C GLU A 15 -29.34 -2.61 -13.34
N ILE A 16 -29.17 -3.84 -12.85
CA ILE A 16 -28.36 -4.17 -11.67
C ILE A 16 -27.15 -5.00 -12.11
N GLU A 17 -25.96 -4.58 -11.68
CA GLU A 17 -24.70 -5.28 -11.86
C GLU A 17 -24.34 -6.08 -10.60
N ARG A 18 -23.76 -7.27 -10.81
CA ARG A 18 -23.26 -8.15 -9.75
C ARG A 18 -21.73 -8.17 -9.78
N LEU A 19 -21.11 -7.64 -8.73
CA LEU A 19 -19.68 -7.72 -8.50
C LEU A 19 -19.38 -8.96 -7.64
N LYS A 20 -18.58 -9.89 -8.18
CA LYS A 20 -18.31 -11.19 -7.55
C LYS A 20 -17.13 -11.12 -6.59
N PHE A 21 -17.39 -11.25 -5.30
CA PHE A 21 -16.34 -11.35 -4.29
C PHE A 21 -16.06 -12.82 -3.98
N VAL A 22 -14.78 -13.14 -3.77
CA VAL A 22 -14.33 -14.46 -3.36
C VAL A 22 -13.67 -14.39 -2.00
N ASP A 23 -13.57 -15.54 -1.33
CA ASP A 23 -12.80 -15.66 -0.09
C ASP A 23 -11.32 -15.36 -0.35
N TYR A 24 -10.75 -14.45 0.44
CA TYR A 24 -9.31 -14.20 0.47
C TYR A 24 -8.63 -15.07 1.54
N ASP A 25 -9.12 -14.94 2.77
CA ASP A 25 -8.74 -15.70 3.95
C ASP A 25 -9.97 -15.88 4.85
N ASP A 26 -9.77 -16.26 6.11
CA ASP A 26 -10.87 -16.42 7.08
C ASP A 26 -11.57 -15.10 7.44
N ASN A 27 -10.95 -13.93 7.18
CA ASN A 27 -11.42 -12.64 7.67
C ASN A 27 -11.88 -11.69 6.55
N TYR A 28 -11.40 -11.87 5.32
CA TYR A 28 -11.61 -10.91 4.23
C TYR A 28 -12.16 -11.56 2.96
N CYS A 29 -12.90 -10.73 2.24
CA CYS A 29 -13.39 -10.99 0.90
C CYS A 29 -12.69 -10.08 -0.08
N VAL A 30 -12.44 -10.56 -1.30
CA VAL A 30 -11.72 -9.82 -2.33
C VAL A 30 -12.43 -9.89 -3.68
N LEU A 31 -12.39 -8.78 -4.41
CA LEU A 31 -12.68 -8.71 -5.84
C LEU A 31 -11.43 -8.19 -6.56
N TYR A 32 -10.84 -9.04 -7.38
CA TYR A 32 -9.69 -8.66 -8.21
C TYR A 32 -10.17 -8.03 -9.52
N ASP A 33 -9.35 -7.10 -10.04
CA ASP A 33 -9.47 -6.54 -11.39
C ASP A 33 -10.81 -5.86 -11.67
N PHE A 34 -11.33 -5.08 -10.70
CA PHE A 34 -12.44 -4.14 -10.95
C PHE A 34 -12.10 -3.20 -12.10
N TRP A 35 -10.89 -2.65 -12.06
CA TRP A 35 -10.19 -2.18 -13.25
C TRP A 35 -9.07 -3.15 -13.56
N ASN A 36 -8.80 -3.35 -14.85
CA ASN A 36 -7.84 -4.35 -15.30
C ASN A 36 -6.82 -3.70 -16.24
N SER A 37 -5.56 -3.66 -15.82
CA SER A 37 -4.50 -3.10 -16.66
C SER A 37 -4.18 -3.99 -17.87
N THR A 38 -3.91 -3.38 -19.02
CA THR A 38 -3.49 -4.07 -20.25
C THR A 38 -2.00 -3.90 -20.55
N THR A 39 -1.19 -3.55 -19.54
CA THR A 39 0.24 -3.25 -19.71
C THR A 39 1.12 -4.49 -19.81
N SER A 40 2.33 -4.31 -20.34
CA SER A 40 3.33 -5.37 -20.48
C SER A 40 3.83 -5.89 -19.12
N THR A 41 4.20 -7.17 -19.09
CA THR A 41 4.69 -7.87 -17.90
C THR A 41 6.18 -7.64 -17.62
N ASP A 42 6.93 -7.08 -18.58
CA ASP A 42 8.37 -6.74 -18.49
C ASP A 42 8.65 -5.38 -17.83
N ARG A 43 7.71 -4.91 -17.00
CA ARG A 43 7.72 -3.60 -16.32
C ARG A 43 7.87 -3.78 -14.81
N ILE A 44 7.96 -2.67 -14.07
CA ILE A 44 7.77 -2.70 -12.61
C ILE A 44 6.34 -2.27 -12.30
N THR A 45 5.59 -3.06 -11.53
CA THR A 45 4.30 -2.62 -10.99
C THR A 45 4.51 -1.80 -9.72
N LEU A 46 3.94 -0.60 -9.66
CA LEU A 46 3.77 0.13 -8.41
C LEU A 46 2.57 -0.47 -7.68
N VAL A 47 2.83 -1.09 -6.54
CA VAL A 47 1.83 -1.74 -5.71
C VAL A 47 1.43 -0.79 -4.59
N LEU A 48 0.16 -0.41 -4.59
CA LEU A 48 -0.42 0.58 -3.68
C LEU A 48 -1.57 -0.02 -2.89
N HIS A 49 -1.88 0.65 -1.80
CA HIS A 49 -3.16 0.53 -1.12
C HIS A 49 -3.67 1.94 -0.83
N SER A 50 -4.98 2.11 -0.71
CA SER A 50 -5.56 3.41 -0.40
C SER A 50 -6.88 3.26 0.34
N SER A 51 -7.13 4.11 1.33
CA SER A 51 -8.49 4.36 1.79
C SER A 51 -9.22 5.26 0.79
N ILE A 52 -10.54 5.40 0.93
CA ILE A 52 -11.32 6.18 -0.03
C ILE A 52 -10.94 7.67 0.05
N SER A 53 -10.68 8.18 1.25
CA SER A 53 -10.24 9.56 1.46
C SER A 53 -8.87 9.88 0.82
N PHE A 54 -7.98 8.91 0.70
CA PHE A 54 -6.64 9.08 0.10
C PHE A 54 -6.59 8.73 -1.40
N PHE A 55 -7.66 8.18 -1.98
CA PHE A 55 -7.65 7.71 -3.36
C PHE A 55 -7.34 8.81 -4.39
N HIS A 56 -7.66 10.08 -4.07
CA HIS A 56 -7.35 11.23 -4.90
C HIS A 56 -5.85 11.39 -5.23
N HIS A 57 -4.95 10.83 -4.41
CA HIS A 57 -3.52 10.81 -4.69
C HIS A 57 -3.15 9.97 -5.93
N LEU A 58 -4.01 9.03 -6.34
CA LEU A 58 -3.80 8.19 -7.53
C LEU A 58 -3.63 9.03 -8.81
N VAL A 59 -4.23 10.23 -8.88
CA VAL A 59 -4.03 11.16 -10.01
C VAL A 59 -2.56 11.51 -10.20
N TYR A 60 -1.84 11.77 -9.10
CA TYR A 60 -0.41 12.06 -9.14
C TYR A 60 0.41 10.81 -9.45
N GLN A 61 0.00 9.64 -8.95
CA GLN A 61 0.67 8.39 -9.30
C GLN A 61 0.56 8.08 -10.79
N ILE A 62 -0.60 8.33 -11.41
CA ILE A 62 -0.77 8.23 -12.86
C ILE A 62 0.19 9.19 -13.58
N LYS A 63 0.41 10.40 -13.07
CA LYS A 63 1.34 11.36 -13.68
C LYS A 63 2.80 10.94 -13.56
N TYR A 64 3.24 10.49 -12.39
CA TYR A 64 4.66 10.32 -12.07
C TYR A 64 5.19 8.90 -12.27
N TRP A 65 4.33 7.88 -12.25
CA TRP A 65 4.73 6.49 -12.46
C TRP A 65 4.45 6.05 -13.90
N SER A 66 5.48 5.66 -14.66
CA SER A 66 5.34 5.23 -16.06
C SER A 66 5.02 3.74 -16.24
N GLY A 67 5.05 2.93 -15.17
CA GLY A 67 4.73 1.51 -15.21
C GLY A 67 3.27 1.19 -14.86
N PRO A 68 2.90 -0.11 -14.81
CA PRO A 68 1.64 -0.55 -14.24
C PRO A 68 1.48 -0.13 -12.78
N ILE A 69 0.24 0.06 -12.35
CA ILE A 69 -0.16 0.27 -10.96
C ILE A 69 -1.12 -0.86 -10.59
N SER A 70 -0.89 -1.51 -9.45
CA SER A 70 -1.89 -2.39 -8.81
C SER A 70 -2.25 -1.78 -7.47
N ILE A 71 -3.54 -1.53 -7.24
CA ILE A 71 -4.03 -0.83 -6.05
C ILE A 71 -5.16 -1.61 -5.40
N ALA A 72 -5.06 -1.81 -4.08
CA ALA A 72 -6.15 -2.36 -3.27
C ALA A 72 -6.85 -1.26 -2.47
N VAL A 73 -8.19 -1.24 -2.53
CA VAL A 73 -9.03 -0.27 -1.84
C VAL A 73 -10.00 -1.01 -0.91
N PRO A 74 -9.83 -0.92 0.42
CA PRO A 74 -10.79 -1.45 1.36
C PRO A 74 -12.13 -0.71 1.28
N LEU A 75 -13.22 -1.47 1.16
CA LEU A 75 -14.58 -0.99 1.15
C LEU A 75 -15.24 -1.23 2.53
N PRO A 76 -16.33 -0.50 2.84
CA PRO A 76 -17.24 -0.88 3.92
C PRO A 76 -17.76 -2.31 3.73
N ARG A 77 -18.06 -2.98 4.85
CA ARG A 77 -18.74 -4.28 4.80
C ARG A 77 -20.18 -4.08 4.27
N PRO A 78 -20.59 -4.80 3.22
CA PRO A 78 -21.93 -4.65 2.67
C PRO A 78 -23.00 -5.17 3.63
N THR A 79 -24.19 -4.56 3.56
CA THR A 79 -25.37 -5.07 4.26
C THR A 79 -25.92 -6.28 3.50
N LYS A 80 -26.12 -7.39 4.21
CA LYS A 80 -26.73 -8.59 3.64
C LYS A 80 -28.16 -8.30 3.19
N ILE A 81 -28.49 -8.71 1.96
CA ILE A 81 -29.80 -8.61 1.33
C ILE A 81 -30.17 -9.93 0.64
N SER A 82 -31.47 -10.12 0.36
CA SER A 82 -31.94 -11.26 -0.41
C SER A 82 -31.63 -11.11 -1.91
N CYS A 83 -30.85 -12.04 -2.47
CA CYS A 83 -30.58 -12.08 -3.92
C CYS A 83 -31.83 -12.36 -4.76
N HIS A 84 -32.83 -13.07 -4.19
CA HIS A 84 -34.05 -13.46 -4.89
C HIS A 84 -34.86 -12.24 -5.35
N LYS A 85 -34.80 -11.12 -4.60
CA LYS A 85 -35.45 -9.86 -4.93
C LYS A 85 -34.99 -9.28 -6.29
N TYR A 86 -33.84 -9.72 -6.80
CA TYR A 86 -33.19 -9.16 -7.99
C TYR A 86 -32.86 -10.22 -9.06
N ASN A 87 -33.57 -11.36 -9.08
CA ASN A 87 -33.39 -12.46 -10.03
C ASN A 87 -31.99 -13.13 -10.01
N PHE A 88 -31.18 -12.91 -8.97
CA PHE A 88 -29.90 -13.60 -8.78
C PHE A 88 -30.10 -14.88 -7.95
N LEU A 89 -30.74 -15.90 -8.53
CA LEU A 89 -31.22 -17.09 -7.82
C LEU A 89 -30.12 -18.08 -7.37
N ASN A 90 -28.87 -17.90 -7.83
CA ASN A 90 -27.79 -18.88 -7.68
C ASN A 90 -26.69 -18.48 -6.68
N ASN A 91 -27.01 -17.73 -5.61
CA ASN A 91 -26.03 -17.46 -4.55
C ASN A 91 -26.52 -17.98 -3.18
N PRO A 92 -26.00 -19.13 -2.69
CA PRO A 92 -26.43 -19.72 -1.42
C PRO A 92 -26.01 -18.91 -0.18
N ASN A 93 -25.10 -17.94 -0.34
CA ASN A 93 -24.62 -17.10 0.76
C ASN A 93 -25.44 -15.81 0.92
N GLY A 94 -26.31 -15.48 -0.04
CA GLY A 94 -27.00 -14.19 -0.10
C GLY A 94 -26.16 -13.12 -0.81
N CYS A 95 -26.73 -11.91 -0.93
CA CYS A 95 -26.13 -10.79 -1.65
C CYS A 95 -25.82 -9.66 -0.68
N GLY A 96 -24.93 -8.76 -1.08
CA GLY A 96 -24.61 -7.54 -0.36
C GLY A 96 -25.13 -6.31 -1.12
N SER A 97 -25.50 -5.27 -0.40
CA SER A 97 -25.69 -3.93 -0.96
C SER A 97 -25.17 -2.87 0.01
N PHE A 98 -24.73 -1.75 -0.54
CA PHE A 98 -24.39 -0.56 0.24
C PHE A 98 -25.61 0.34 0.40
N ASN A 99 -25.60 1.16 1.46
CA ASN A 99 -26.55 2.25 1.64
C ASN A 99 -26.25 3.38 0.64
N GLY A 100 -27.12 4.40 0.56
CA GLY A 100 -26.93 5.50 -0.39
C GLY A 100 -25.58 6.20 -0.31
N ILE A 101 -25.01 6.41 0.89
CA ILE A 101 -23.73 7.09 1.07
C ILE A 101 -22.57 6.23 0.58
N ASP A 102 -22.55 4.96 0.94
CA ASP A 102 -21.50 4.02 0.52
C ASP A 102 -21.62 3.67 -0.97
N MET A 103 -22.81 3.79 -1.57
CA MET A 103 -22.99 3.64 -3.01
C MET A 103 -22.31 4.75 -3.83
N GLU A 104 -22.14 5.96 -3.27
CA GLU A 104 -21.43 7.06 -3.92
C GLU A 104 -19.96 6.74 -4.21
N ILE A 105 -19.38 5.75 -3.52
CA ILE A 105 -18.02 5.25 -3.79
C ILE A 105 -17.88 4.80 -5.25
N PHE A 106 -18.89 4.12 -5.79
CA PHE A 106 -18.85 3.66 -7.18
C PHE A 106 -19.07 4.80 -8.17
N ASN A 107 -19.89 5.80 -7.82
CA ASN A 107 -20.02 7.02 -8.62
C ASN A 107 -18.68 7.75 -8.70
N TYR A 108 -17.95 7.82 -7.57
CA TYR A 108 -16.61 8.39 -7.53
C TYR A 108 -15.63 7.64 -8.44
N PHE A 109 -15.59 6.31 -8.40
CA PHE A 109 -14.71 5.53 -9.28
C PHE A 109 -15.09 5.65 -10.77
N GLU A 110 -16.38 5.65 -11.12
CA GLU A 110 -16.80 5.90 -12.51
C GLU A 110 -16.43 7.31 -12.98
N SER A 111 -16.63 8.33 -12.14
CA SER A 111 -16.18 9.70 -12.41
C SER A 111 -14.66 9.78 -12.56
N PHE A 112 -13.89 9.06 -11.74
CA PHE A 112 -12.43 9.00 -11.89
C PHE A 112 -12.02 8.40 -13.23
N ARG A 113 -12.64 7.28 -13.62
CA ARG A 113 -12.35 6.57 -14.87
C ARG A 113 -12.64 7.40 -16.12
N THR A 114 -13.61 8.31 -16.07
CA THR A 114 -13.96 9.18 -17.21
C THR A 114 -13.01 10.35 -17.39
N HIS A 115 -12.33 10.78 -16.32
CA HIS A 115 -11.44 11.94 -16.32
C HIS A 115 -9.94 11.58 -16.31
N HIS A 116 -9.59 10.30 -16.13
CA HIS A 116 -8.20 9.84 -16.04
C HIS A 116 -7.95 8.57 -16.85
N ASP A 117 -6.72 8.45 -17.40
CA ASP A 117 -6.29 7.23 -18.08
C ASP A 117 -5.99 6.11 -17.07
N ILE A 118 -6.90 5.14 -17.00
CA ILE A 118 -6.79 3.97 -16.13
C ILE A 118 -6.17 2.75 -16.82
N SER A 119 -5.70 2.85 -18.07
CA SER A 119 -5.20 1.71 -18.86
C SER A 119 -4.06 0.93 -18.17
N LYS A 120 -3.29 1.62 -17.33
CA LYS A 120 -2.19 1.06 -16.55
C LYS A 120 -2.57 0.62 -15.13
N ILE A 121 -3.85 0.64 -14.75
CA ILE A 121 -4.29 0.42 -13.37
C ILE A 121 -5.07 -0.89 -13.27
N SER A 122 -4.60 -1.79 -12.41
CA SER A 122 -5.40 -2.88 -11.86
C SER A 122 -5.91 -2.46 -10.47
N MET A 123 -7.22 -2.38 -10.30
CA MET A 123 -7.85 -2.00 -9.03
C MET A 123 -8.57 -3.18 -8.42
N HIS A 124 -8.32 -3.41 -7.14
CA HIS A 124 -8.85 -4.53 -6.38
C HIS A 124 -9.61 -4.00 -5.17
N PHE A 125 -10.75 -4.62 -4.84
CA PHE A 125 -11.53 -4.29 -3.66
C PHE A 125 -11.43 -5.38 -2.62
N LEU A 126 -11.50 -4.99 -1.35
CA LEU A 126 -11.62 -5.92 -0.23
C LEU A 126 -12.62 -5.40 0.81
N TYR A 127 -13.23 -6.29 1.57
CA TYR A 127 -13.98 -5.94 2.77
C TYR A 127 -13.86 -7.05 3.82
N GLU A 128 -14.06 -6.70 5.10
CA GLU A 128 -14.05 -7.64 6.22
C GLU A 128 -15.36 -8.44 6.30
N LYS A 129 -15.24 -9.75 6.52
CA LYS A 129 -16.36 -10.67 6.67
C LYS A 129 -17.22 -10.31 7.90
N GLY A 130 -18.50 -10.63 7.82
CA GLY A 130 -19.39 -10.56 8.97
C GLY A 130 -19.18 -11.72 9.94
N ILE A 131 -19.99 -11.74 11.02
CA ILE A 131 -20.00 -12.83 12.02
C ILE A 131 -20.30 -14.19 11.39
N ASP A 132 -21.05 -14.22 10.28
CA ASP A 132 -21.34 -15.47 9.56
C ASP A 132 -20.17 -15.98 8.70
N GLY A 133 -19.07 -15.22 8.62
CA GLY A 133 -17.83 -15.63 7.95
C GLY A 133 -17.94 -15.73 6.43
N LYS A 134 -18.97 -15.14 5.82
CA LYS A 134 -19.27 -15.31 4.39
C LYS A 134 -18.94 -14.09 3.55
N CYS A 135 -18.52 -14.35 2.32
CA CYS A 135 -18.49 -13.36 1.25
C CYS A 135 -19.84 -13.29 0.54
N TYR A 136 -20.33 -12.07 0.39
CA TYR A 136 -21.49 -11.73 -0.42
C TYR A 136 -21.05 -11.08 -1.73
N ASP A 137 -21.73 -11.44 -2.81
CA ASP A 137 -21.62 -10.67 -4.05
C ASP A 137 -22.31 -9.34 -3.87
N LEU A 138 -21.65 -8.27 -4.30
CA LEU A 138 -22.20 -6.93 -4.20
C LEU A 138 -23.10 -6.65 -5.39
N LEU A 139 -24.36 -6.33 -5.11
CA LEU A 139 -25.30 -5.82 -6.10
C LEU A 139 -25.25 -4.29 -6.08
N LYS A 140 -25.09 -3.71 -7.26
CA LYS A 140 -25.16 -2.26 -7.44
C LYS A 140 -25.93 -1.91 -8.73
N PRO A 141 -26.58 -0.75 -8.82
CA PRO A 141 -27.08 -0.26 -10.09
C PRO A 141 -25.95 -0.14 -11.09
N LYS A 142 -26.29 -0.38 -12.36
CA LYS A 142 -25.38 -0.03 -13.44
C LYS A 142 -25.33 1.48 -13.56
N LEU A 143 -24.17 2.04 -13.24
CA LEU A 143 -23.96 3.48 -13.28
C LEU A 143 -23.71 3.90 -14.74
N LYS A 144 -24.38 4.97 -15.17
CA LYS A 144 -23.99 5.68 -16.39
C LYS A 144 -22.97 6.74 -16.00
N ALA A 145 -21.83 6.71 -16.66
CA ALA A 145 -20.83 7.75 -16.52
C ALA A 145 -21.44 9.13 -16.89
N ASP A 146 -21.59 10.01 -15.91
CA ASP A 146 -21.78 11.44 -16.19
C ASP A 146 -20.40 12.07 -16.36
N THR A 147 -20.06 12.41 -17.59
CA THR A 147 -18.75 12.99 -17.93
C THR A 147 -18.60 14.44 -17.51
N ASN A 148 -19.66 15.09 -17.00
CA ASN A 148 -19.63 16.50 -16.62
C ASN A 148 -19.42 16.72 -15.12
N ILE A 149 -19.47 15.65 -14.31
CA ILE A 149 -19.38 15.74 -12.85
C ILE A 149 -18.08 15.09 -12.38
N ILE A 150 -17.22 15.89 -11.74
CA ILE A 150 -16.07 15.41 -10.97
C ILE A 150 -16.52 15.23 -9.53
N ILE A 151 -16.49 13.99 -9.05
CA ILE A 151 -16.79 13.66 -7.65
C ILE A 151 -15.47 13.61 -6.89
N GLU A 152 -15.42 14.25 -5.72
CA GLU A 152 -14.29 14.13 -4.79
C GLU A 152 -14.76 13.58 -3.44
N MET A 153 -14.07 12.57 -2.93
CA MET A 153 -14.37 11.93 -1.64
C MET A 153 -13.31 12.22 -0.56
N LYS A 154 -12.63 13.37 -0.61
CA LYS A 154 -11.58 13.74 0.36
C LYS A 154 -12.06 13.76 1.82
N ASN A 155 -13.33 14.11 2.03
CA ASN A 155 -13.96 14.15 3.35
C ASN A 155 -14.80 12.90 3.66
N TYR A 156 -14.71 11.85 2.81
CA TYR A 156 -15.34 10.58 3.13
C TYR A 156 -14.77 10.10 4.45
N LYS A 157 -15.64 10.00 5.44
CA LYS A 157 -15.25 9.40 6.70
C LYS A 157 -15.11 7.92 6.38
N ASP A 158 -13.90 7.40 6.46
CA ASP A 158 -13.65 5.96 6.45
C ASP A 158 -14.18 5.36 7.79
N VAL A 159 -15.48 5.55 8.09
CA VAL A 159 -16.15 5.30 9.39
C VAL A 159 -16.02 3.84 9.81
N THR A 160 -15.90 2.94 8.83
CA THR A 160 -15.70 1.50 9.04
C THR A 160 -14.31 1.15 9.56
N TYR A 161 -13.34 2.05 9.43
CA TYR A 161 -11.98 1.85 9.91
C TYR A 161 -11.61 2.96 10.88
N PHE A 162 -11.99 2.82 12.17
CA PHE A 162 -11.13 3.37 13.22
C PHE A 162 -9.70 2.95 12.85
N GLU A 163 -8.75 3.87 12.66
CA GLU A 163 -7.52 3.57 11.90
C GLU A 163 -6.74 2.32 12.41
N SER A 164 -6.97 1.86 13.64
CA SER A 164 -6.55 0.53 14.13
C SER A 164 -7.14 -0.71 13.41
N LEU A 165 -8.09 -0.54 12.49
CA LEU A 165 -8.78 -1.57 11.71
C LEU A 165 -8.42 -1.52 10.22
N TYR A 166 -7.70 -0.49 9.77
CA TYR A 166 -7.31 -0.41 8.37
C TYR A 166 -6.44 -1.62 8.00
N PRO A 167 -6.87 -2.49 7.07
CA PRO A 167 -6.26 -3.79 6.81
C PRO A 167 -5.01 -3.64 5.92
N ILE A 168 -4.02 -2.88 6.39
CA ILE A 168 -2.90 -2.39 5.57
C ILE A 168 -2.13 -3.51 4.87
N ASN A 169 -1.77 -4.58 5.60
CA ASN A 169 -0.96 -5.65 5.05
C ASN A 169 -1.78 -6.59 4.16
N VAL A 170 -3.06 -6.79 4.48
CA VAL A 170 -4.00 -7.52 3.61
C VAL A 170 -4.17 -6.75 2.29
N ALA A 171 -4.40 -5.44 2.34
CA ALA A 171 -4.51 -4.61 1.15
C ALA A 171 -3.21 -4.61 0.33
N ARG A 172 -2.05 -4.48 0.98
CA ARG A 172 -0.74 -4.63 0.32
C ARG A 172 -0.61 -5.98 -0.36
N ASN A 173 -0.97 -7.07 0.32
CA ASN A 173 -0.87 -8.42 -0.24
C ASN A 173 -1.83 -8.64 -1.41
N ILE A 174 -3.09 -8.21 -1.31
CA ILE A 174 -4.07 -8.28 -2.40
C ILE A 174 -3.56 -7.53 -3.63
N ALA A 175 -3.05 -6.31 -3.47
CA ALA A 175 -2.46 -5.56 -4.59
C ALA A 175 -1.19 -6.26 -5.13
N ARG A 176 -0.37 -6.86 -4.26
CA ARG A 176 0.80 -7.64 -4.70
C ARG A 176 0.43 -8.92 -5.44
N ILE A 177 -0.68 -9.57 -5.08
CA ILE A 177 -1.21 -10.76 -5.75
C ILE A 177 -1.84 -10.39 -7.09
N GLY A 178 -2.52 -9.26 -7.16
CA GLY A 178 -3.17 -8.74 -8.38
C GLY A 178 -2.21 -8.15 -9.42
N LYS A 179 -0.93 -7.94 -9.09
CA LYS A 179 0.06 -7.43 -10.05
C LYS A 179 0.39 -8.46 -11.13
N LYS A 180 0.73 -7.97 -12.33
CA LYS A 180 1.06 -8.82 -13.49
C LYS A 180 2.56 -8.94 -13.80
N THR A 181 3.39 -8.10 -13.19
CA THR A 181 4.83 -8.08 -13.43
C THR A 181 5.57 -8.89 -12.38
N ASN A 182 6.78 -9.35 -12.70
CA ASN A 182 7.63 -9.98 -11.71
C ASN A 182 8.19 -8.94 -10.72
N LEU A 183 8.74 -7.84 -11.24
CA LEU A 183 9.29 -6.76 -10.42
C LEU A 183 8.18 -5.85 -9.91
N PHE A 184 8.31 -5.40 -8.66
CA PHE A 184 7.35 -4.48 -8.06
C PHE A 184 8.01 -3.51 -7.08
N LEU A 185 7.35 -2.38 -6.85
CA LEU A 185 7.64 -1.45 -5.75
C LEU A 185 6.37 -1.32 -4.90
N SER A 186 6.44 -1.64 -3.61
CA SER A 186 5.33 -1.33 -2.68
C SER A 186 5.53 0.04 -2.04
N GLY A 187 4.48 0.87 -2.04
CA GLY A 187 4.50 2.20 -1.43
C GLY A 187 3.11 2.65 -0.98
N ASP A 188 3.07 3.77 -0.25
CA ASP A 188 1.80 4.42 0.12
C ASP A 188 1.42 5.42 -0.98
N VAL A 189 0.11 5.58 -1.26
CA VAL A 189 -0.40 6.31 -2.44
C VAL A 189 0.03 7.79 -2.50
N GLU A 190 0.39 8.37 -1.37
CA GLU A 190 0.85 9.75 -1.19
C GLU A 190 2.38 9.92 -1.27
N ASN A 191 3.15 8.87 -1.58
CA ASN A 191 4.60 8.95 -1.83
C ASN A 191 4.87 8.96 -3.34
N TYR A 192 5.43 10.04 -3.85
CA TYR A 192 5.63 10.24 -5.29
C TYR A 192 7.08 9.97 -5.70
N THR A 193 7.27 9.35 -6.86
CA THR A 193 8.60 9.01 -7.37
C THR A 193 9.28 10.18 -8.06
N SER A 194 10.61 10.19 -8.05
CA SER A 194 11.44 11.04 -8.90
C SER A 194 11.22 10.78 -10.39
N GLU A 195 11.75 11.65 -11.24
CA GLU A 195 11.68 11.52 -12.69
C GLU A 195 12.30 10.22 -13.19
N ASN A 196 11.64 9.58 -14.17
CA ASN A 196 12.07 8.33 -14.82
C ASN A 196 12.35 7.16 -13.87
N PHE A 197 11.81 7.18 -12.64
CA PHE A 197 12.09 6.20 -11.59
C PHE A 197 11.91 4.76 -12.06
N GLU A 198 10.74 4.44 -12.63
CA GLU A 198 10.43 3.09 -13.10
C GLU A 198 11.38 2.67 -14.22
N ALA A 199 11.65 3.55 -15.18
CA ALA A 199 12.49 3.23 -16.33
C ALA A 199 13.94 2.94 -15.92
N LYS A 200 14.51 3.76 -15.01
CA LYS A 200 15.85 3.56 -14.45
C LYS A 200 15.95 2.21 -13.72
N LEU A 201 14.99 1.95 -12.83
CA LEU A 201 15.00 0.74 -12.01
C LEU A 201 14.59 -0.52 -12.76
N ARG A 202 13.83 -0.43 -13.85
CA ARG A 202 13.50 -1.58 -14.70
C ARG A 202 14.76 -2.18 -15.31
N LYS A 203 15.66 -1.34 -15.82
CA LYS A 203 16.97 -1.78 -16.35
C LYS A 203 17.82 -2.39 -15.24
N ALA A 204 17.95 -1.68 -14.11
CA ALA A 204 18.74 -2.17 -12.98
C ALA A 204 18.18 -3.45 -12.36
N GLY A 205 16.85 -3.60 -12.26
CA GLY A 205 16.18 -4.77 -11.71
C GLY A 205 16.36 -6.02 -12.57
N ALA A 206 16.34 -5.87 -13.91
CA ALA A 206 16.65 -6.98 -14.81
C ALA A 206 18.07 -7.53 -14.56
N GLU A 207 19.05 -6.64 -14.38
CA GLU A 207 20.45 -7.04 -14.14
C GLU A 207 20.72 -7.52 -12.71
N LEU A 208 20.28 -6.76 -11.71
CA LEU A 208 20.67 -6.93 -10.31
C LEU A 208 19.74 -7.84 -9.51
N ILE A 209 18.50 -8.08 -9.98
CA ILE A 209 17.54 -8.99 -9.34
C ILE A 209 17.30 -10.21 -10.23
N ILE A 210 16.78 -10.03 -11.45
CA ILE A 210 16.32 -11.16 -12.28
C ILE A 210 17.47 -12.06 -12.73
N ASN A 211 18.60 -11.47 -13.16
CA ASN A 211 19.77 -12.21 -13.61
C ASN A 211 20.75 -12.55 -12.45
N SER A 212 20.39 -12.21 -11.21
CA SER A 212 21.22 -12.44 -10.04
C SER A 212 21.01 -13.84 -9.46
N THR A 213 22.09 -14.46 -8.98
CA THR A 213 22.02 -15.69 -8.17
C THR A 213 21.84 -15.40 -6.67
N LYS A 214 21.88 -14.12 -6.28
CA LYS A 214 21.70 -13.64 -4.90
C LYS A 214 20.33 -13.00 -4.73
N ASN A 215 19.77 -13.16 -3.54
CA ASN A 215 18.59 -12.43 -3.09
C ASN A 215 18.92 -10.94 -2.92
N VAL A 216 18.37 -10.08 -3.77
CA VAL A 216 18.67 -8.65 -3.80
C VAL A 216 17.37 -7.85 -3.86
N VAL A 217 17.34 -6.71 -3.17
CA VAL A 217 16.33 -5.66 -3.35
C VAL A 217 17.01 -4.31 -3.60
N LEU A 218 16.36 -3.47 -4.41
CA LEU A 218 16.88 -2.15 -4.79
C LEU A 218 16.18 -1.06 -3.98
N VAL A 219 16.89 -0.48 -3.02
CA VAL A 219 16.38 0.52 -2.07
C VAL A 219 16.63 1.92 -2.61
N HIS A 220 15.61 2.77 -2.51
CA HIS A 220 15.72 4.20 -2.81
C HIS A 220 15.64 5.02 -1.52
N ARG A 221 16.18 6.25 -1.55
CA ARG A 221 16.02 7.18 -0.42
C ARG A 221 14.62 7.82 -0.45
N ARG A 222 14.09 8.11 0.73
CA ARG A 222 12.77 8.72 0.93
C ARG A 222 12.93 10.09 1.59
N PHE A 223 12.10 11.04 1.20
CA PHE A 223 12.13 12.41 1.70
C PHE A 223 10.73 12.93 2.02
N GLU A 224 10.65 13.97 2.84
CA GLU A 224 9.44 14.76 3.08
C GLU A 224 9.67 16.20 2.66
N THR A 225 8.68 16.80 2.00
CA THR A 225 8.68 18.22 1.64
C THR A 225 7.60 18.98 2.41
N ALA A 226 7.85 20.25 2.73
CA ALA A 226 6.81 21.12 3.30
C ALA A 226 5.58 21.25 2.37
N ASP A 227 4.40 21.52 2.95
CA ASP A 227 3.11 21.49 2.24
C ASP A 227 2.96 22.56 1.16
N ASP A 228 3.65 23.69 1.29
CA ASP A 228 3.65 24.80 0.34
C ASP A 228 4.71 24.63 -0.76
N ILE A 229 5.54 23.59 -0.68
CA ILE A 229 6.64 23.36 -1.61
C ILE A 229 6.25 22.32 -2.66
N GLU A 230 6.56 22.62 -3.92
CA GLU A 230 6.40 21.67 -5.02
C GLU A 230 7.35 20.48 -4.83
N ILE A 231 6.86 19.29 -5.14
CA ILE A 231 7.62 18.05 -5.00
C ILE A 231 8.82 18.08 -5.96
N PRO A 232 10.06 17.93 -5.47
CA PRO A 232 11.22 17.85 -6.36
C PRO A 232 11.16 16.56 -7.17
N HIS A 233 11.40 16.67 -8.48
CA HIS A 233 11.40 15.53 -9.40
C HIS A 233 12.81 15.10 -9.80
N THR A 234 13.80 15.99 -9.67
CA THR A 234 15.22 15.68 -9.90
C THR A 234 16.03 15.77 -8.60
N LYS A 235 17.15 15.04 -8.55
CA LYS A 235 18.08 15.06 -7.42
C LYS A 235 18.72 16.45 -7.25
N GLN A 236 18.95 17.17 -8.34
CA GLN A 236 19.38 18.56 -8.29
C GLN A 236 18.37 19.47 -7.54
N GLN A 237 17.08 19.38 -7.89
CA GLN A 237 16.02 20.12 -7.21
C GLN A 237 15.92 19.73 -5.74
N LEU A 238 15.93 18.43 -5.47
CA LEU A 238 15.91 17.87 -4.12
C LEU A 238 17.06 18.41 -3.27
N HIS A 239 18.29 18.39 -3.79
CA HIS A 239 19.47 18.87 -3.07
C HIS A 239 19.40 20.37 -2.77
N LYS A 240 18.89 21.19 -3.71
CA LYS A 240 18.66 22.63 -3.49
C LYS A 240 17.65 22.87 -2.36
N LEU A 241 16.55 22.12 -2.35
CA LEU A 241 15.52 22.22 -1.31
C LEU A 241 16.03 21.70 0.04
N PHE A 242 16.82 20.63 0.04
CA PHE A 242 17.47 20.08 1.23
C PHE A 242 18.41 21.11 1.88
N LYS A 243 19.28 21.76 1.09
CA LYS A 243 20.17 22.84 1.58
C LYS A 243 19.44 24.07 2.13
N SER A 244 18.19 24.28 1.75
CA SER A 244 17.36 25.38 2.25
C SER A 244 16.39 24.95 3.36
N ASN A 245 16.57 23.74 3.91
CA ASN A 245 15.74 23.16 4.98
C ASN A 245 14.25 23.05 4.63
N LYS A 246 13.91 22.99 3.35
CA LYS A 246 12.52 22.82 2.85
C LYS A 246 12.13 21.35 2.67
N VAL A 247 13.14 20.49 2.63
CA VAL A 247 13.02 19.04 2.50
C VAL A 247 13.92 18.37 3.54
N GLN A 248 13.45 17.29 4.14
CA GLN A 248 14.22 16.43 5.04
C GLN A 248 14.14 14.97 4.60
N VAL A 249 15.03 14.12 5.13
CA VAL A 249 14.87 12.66 5.02
C VAL A 249 13.52 12.27 5.64
N PHE A 250 12.86 11.28 5.05
CA PHE A 250 11.52 10.86 5.49
C PHE A 250 11.50 10.53 6.98
N HIS A 251 10.59 11.16 7.72
CA HIS A 251 10.47 11.06 9.17
C HIS A 251 11.75 11.41 9.95
N GLU A 252 12.66 12.24 9.42
CA GLU A 252 13.88 12.66 10.14
C GLU A 252 13.55 13.25 11.52
N SER A 253 12.47 14.03 11.60
CA SER A 253 12.00 14.67 12.84
C SER A 253 11.05 13.82 13.70
N PHE A 254 10.73 12.59 13.28
CA PHE A 254 9.69 11.77 13.90
C PHE A 254 10.13 10.33 14.21
N TYR A 255 10.78 9.66 13.25
CA TYR A 255 11.28 8.28 13.38
C TYR A 255 12.58 8.06 12.59
N LYS A 256 13.63 8.78 12.99
CA LYS A 256 14.92 8.78 12.31
C LYS A 256 15.55 7.39 12.18
N GLU A 257 15.55 6.56 13.23
CA GLU A 257 16.17 5.23 13.16
C GLU A 257 15.48 4.32 12.14
N GLY A 258 14.19 4.55 11.87
CA GLY A 258 13.41 3.80 10.89
C GLY A 258 13.81 4.06 9.45
N HIS A 259 14.41 5.21 9.15
CA HIS A 259 14.65 5.65 7.77
C HIS A 259 16.09 6.10 7.50
N TYR A 260 16.98 5.93 8.47
CA TYR A 260 18.39 6.26 8.32
C TYR A 260 19.08 5.38 7.26
N ILE A 261 19.77 6.03 6.32
CA ILE A 261 20.67 5.40 5.35
C ILE A 261 21.96 6.22 5.32
N PRO A 262 23.14 5.64 5.62
CA PRO A 262 24.41 6.37 5.70
C PRO A 262 24.84 6.95 4.35
N GLY A 263 25.67 7.98 4.39
CA GLY A 263 26.29 8.60 3.22
C GLY A 263 25.34 9.48 2.38
N LEU A 264 24.56 10.35 3.04
CA LEU A 264 23.58 11.21 2.35
C LEU A 264 24.27 12.29 1.51
N ASP A 265 25.31 12.92 2.04
CA ASP A 265 26.05 13.99 1.36
C ASP A 265 26.81 13.44 0.14
N GLU A 266 27.44 12.27 0.28
CA GLU A 266 28.09 11.58 -0.83
C GLU A 266 27.07 11.18 -1.89
N TRP A 267 25.90 10.67 -1.47
CA TRP A 267 24.81 10.36 -2.40
C TRP A 267 24.38 11.61 -3.17
N PHE A 268 24.19 12.76 -2.51
CA PHE A 268 23.85 14.03 -3.18
C PHE A 268 24.94 14.53 -4.14
N ASN A 269 26.21 14.24 -3.85
CA ASN A 269 27.35 14.67 -4.67
C ASN A 269 27.63 13.76 -5.87
N VAL A 270 27.05 12.55 -5.94
CA VAL A 270 27.08 11.75 -7.17
C VAL A 270 26.30 12.49 -8.26
N ARG A 271 26.94 12.72 -9.41
CA ARG A 271 26.34 13.37 -10.58
C ARG A 271 25.09 12.61 -11.03
N GLU A 272 23.96 13.31 -11.09
CA GLU A 272 22.68 12.73 -11.48
C GLU A 272 22.70 12.23 -12.92
N ASN A 273 22.27 10.98 -13.12
CA ASN A 273 21.94 10.43 -14.41
C ASN A 273 20.42 10.40 -14.60
N HIS A 274 19.93 10.96 -15.71
CA HIS A 274 18.50 11.09 -16.00
C HIS A 274 17.89 9.85 -16.67
N THR A 275 18.71 8.93 -17.18
CA THR A 275 18.27 7.74 -17.94
C THR A 275 18.60 6.43 -17.25
N GLU A 276 19.63 6.39 -16.42
CA GLU A 276 20.09 5.19 -15.72
C GLU A 276 20.26 5.42 -14.21
N THR A 277 20.41 4.34 -13.46
CA THR A 277 20.75 4.35 -12.03
C THR A 277 21.90 3.38 -11.78
N SER A 278 22.60 3.55 -10.66
CA SER A 278 23.70 2.70 -10.22
C SER A 278 23.59 2.39 -8.73
N VAL A 279 24.24 1.32 -8.29
CA VAL A 279 24.36 1.00 -6.86
C VAL A 279 25.29 2.02 -6.21
N PHE A 280 24.75 2.81 -5.29
CA PHE A 280 25.51 3.72 -4.43
C PHE A 280 26.25 2.96 -3.33
N ARG A 281 25.54 2.05 -2.66
CA ARG A 281 26.06 1.32 -1.51
C ARG A 281 25.35 -0.01 -1.34
N THR A 282 26.07 -1.01 -0.87
CA THR A 282 25.50 -2.29 -0.43
C THR A 282 25.34 -2.30 1.09
N MET A 283 24.19 -2.77 1.58
CA MET A 283 23.88 -2.91 3.01
C MET A 283 23.31 -4.29 3.33
N LYS A 284 23.50 -4.71 4.58
CA LYS A 284 22.81 -5.84 5.20
C LYS A 284 21.88 -5.32 6.31
N TYR A 285 20.75 -6.00 6.50
CA TYR A 285 19.71 -5.52 7.43
C TYR A 285 20.09 -5.64 8.90
N ASN A 286 20.92 -6.63 9.25
CA ASN A 286 21.30 -6.97 10.63
C ASN A 286 21.88 -5.81 11.46
N GLU A 287 22.42 -4.79 10.80
CA GLU A 287 22.98 -3.60 11.44
C GLU A 287 21.89 -2.65 11.96
N SER A 288 20.67 -2.70 11.41
CA SER A 288 19.59 -1.71 11.67
C SER A 288 18.21 -2.38 11.81
N PRO A 289 17.90 -3.03 12.96
CA PRO A 289 16.65 -3.80 13.15
C PRO A 289 15.37 -2.96 13.18
N ASN A 290 15.49 -1.64 13.22
CA ASN A 290 14.37 -0.71 13.17
C ASN A 290 14.13 -0.17 11.75
N TRP A 291 15.01 -0.46 10.80
CA TRP A 291 14.98 0.13 9.47
C TRP A 291 13.76 -0.37 8.67
N GLU A 292 13.12 0.56 7.96
CA GLU A 292 11.93 0.38 7.13
C GLU A 292 12.21 0.87 5.70
N PRO A 293 13.09 0.17 4.96
CA PRO A 293 13.34 0.50 3.57
C PRO A 293 12.11 0.26 2.70
N GLN A 294 11.90 1.14 1.72
CA GLN A 294 11.08 0.84 0.55
C GLN A 294 12.00 0.46 -0.61
N PHE A 295 11.61 -0.56 -1.36
CA PHE A 295 12.49 -1.16 -2.35
C PHE A 295 11.73 -1.71 -3.55
N VAL A 296 12.43 -1.83 -4.67
CA VAL A 296 12.04 -2.70 -5.77
C VAL A 296 12.53 -4.11 -5.46
N GLY A 297 11.63 -5.08 -5.60
CA GLY A 297 11.91 -6.51 -5.46
C GLY A 297 11.20 -7.34 -6.52
N ASP A 298 11.53 -8.62 -6.62
CA ASP A 298 10.81 -9.59 -7.46
C ASP A 298 9.78 -10.38 -6.64
N SER A 299 9.01 -11.24 -7.32
CA SER A 299 7.94 -12.03 -6.68
C SER A 299 8.44 -13.05 -5.65
N ASN A 300 9.76 -13.26 -5.51
CA ASN A 300 10.34 -14.10 -4.47
C ASN A 300 10.35 -13.41 -3.09
N VAL A 301 10.26 -12.07 -3.05
CA VAL A 301 10.03 -11.35 -1.80
C VAL A 301 8.73 -11.86 -1.17
N PRO A 302 8.73 -12.32 0.09
CA PRO A 302 7.54 -12.87 0.72
C PRO A 302 6.46 -11.80 0.88
N LEU A 303 5.20 -12.23 0.96
CA LEU A 303 4.07 -11.37 1.33
C LEU A 303 4.26 -10.78 2.74
N TYR A 304 3.58 -9.67 3.01
CA TYR A 304 3.55 -9.10 4.35
C TYR A 304 2.85 -10.07 5.32
N ASP A 305 3.32 -10.13 6.56
CA ASP A 305 2.65 -10.86 7.62
C ASP A 305 1.44 -10.05 8.09
N GLU A 306 0.25 -10.57 7.82
CA GLU A 306 -1.03 -9.88 8.04
C GLU A 306 -1.39 -9.76 9.53
N ARG A 307 -0.67 -10.46 10.43
CA ARG A 307 -0.80 -10.27 11.88
C ARG A 307 -0.38 -8.86 12.29
N PHE A 308 0.55 -8.23 11.57
CA PHE A 308 1.04 -6.88 11.86
C PHE A 308 0.06 -5.81 11.37
N ALA A 309 -0.80 -5.34 12.28
CA ALA A 309 -1.77 -4.29 12.01
C ALA A 309 -1.11 -2.92 11.73
N TYR A 310 -1.89 -2.00 11.16
CA TYR A 310 -1.48 -0.61 10.97
C TYR A 310 -0.94 0.01 12.25
N ARG A 311 0.18 0.74 12.14
CA ARG A 311 0.97 1.33 13.24
C ARG A 311 1.61 0.35 14.22
N SER A 312 1.62 -0.95 13.93
CA SER A 312 2.37 -1.96 14.69
C SER A 312 3.42 -2.61 13.80
N LYS A 313 4.53 -1.89 13.51
CA LYS A 313 5.64 -2.41 12.68
C LYS A 313 5.18 -3.03 11.34
N SER A 314 4.13 -2.44 10.74
CA SER A 314 3.46 -2.99 9.55
C SER A 314 4.34 -3.01 8.29
N ALA A 315 5.46 -2.29 8.25
CA ALA A 315 6.47 -2.39 7.20
C ALA A 315 7.75 -3.09 7.68
N THR A 316 8.19 -2.83 8.92
CA THR A 316 9.46 -3.30 9.49
C THR A 316 9.59 -4.82 9.48
N HIS A 317 8.51 -5.56 9.78
CA HIS A 317 8.55 -7.01 9.88
C HIS A 317 8.97 -7.67 8.54
N LEU A 318 8.61 -7.09 7.39
CA LEU A 318 9.03 -7.62 6.09
C LEU A 318 10.55 -7.57 5.94
N SER A 319 11.17 -6.48 6.36
CA SER A 319 12.64 -6.34 6.34
C SER A 319 13.35 -7.34 7.25
N HIS A 320 12.72 -7.71 8.38
CA HIS A 320 13.20 -8.82 9.21
C HIS A 320 13.11 -10.14 8.46
N ILE A 321 12.00 -10.45 7.80
CA ILE A 321 11.87 -11.68 6.99
C ILE A 321 12.97 -11.71 5.91
N LEU A 322 13.22 -10.58 5.24
CA LEU A 322 14.28 -10.45 4.22
C LEU A 322 15.68 -10.68 4.81
N CYS A 323 15.96 -10.18 6.02
CA CYS A 323 17.21 -10.49 6.73
C CYS A 323 17.37 -12.01 6.90
N TYR A 324 16.32 -12.67 7.42
CA TYR A 324 16.31 -14.11 7.65
C TYR A 324 16.32 -14.95 6.36
N GLN A 325 16.10 -14.33 5.19
CA GLN A 325 16.25 -14.92 3.85
C GLN A 325 17.56 -14.50 3.13
N ASP A 326 18.51 -13.93 3.87
CA ASP A 326 19.82 -13.45 3.39
C ASP A 326 19.76 -12.44 2.22
N TYR A 327 18.70 -11.62 2.17
CA TYR A 327 18.63 -10.56 1.18
C TYR A 327 19.73 -9.52 1.37
N THR A 328 20.20 -8.99 0.24
CA THR A 328 21.15 -7.88 0.17
C THR A 328 20.43 -6.62 -0.31
N PHE A 329 20.72 -5.49 0.32
CA PHE A 329 20.03 -4.23 0.04
C PHE A 329 20.98 -3.32 -0.74
N TYR A 330 20.68 -3.11 -2.03
CA TYR A 330 21.42 -2.16 -2.85
C TYR A 330 20.76 -0.79 -2.78
N ILE A 331 21.43 0.16 -2.15
CA ILE A 331 21.01 1.56 -2.12
C ILE A 331 21.31 2.16 -3.49
N MET A 332 20.32 2.75 -4.13
CA MET A 332 20.40 3.20 -5.51
C MET A 332 20.66 4.72 -5.61
N ASN A 333 21.40 5.14 -6.64
CA ASN A 333 21.54 6.54 -7.03
C ASN A 333 20.33 7.03 -7.85
N ASP A 334 20.07 8.34 -7.82
CA ASP A 334 19.21 9.04 -8.80
C ASP A 334 17.74 8.57 -8.91
N VAL A 335 17.30 7.80 -7.92
CA VAL A 335 15.92 7.39 -7.69
C VAL A 335 15.58 7.65 -6.23
N PHE A 336 14.47 8.35 -5.99
CA PHE A 336 13.96 8.66 -4.66
C PHE A 336 12.44 8.83 -4.68
N THR A 337 11.83 8.81 -3.50
CA THR A 337 10.43 9.16 -3.31
C THR A 337 10.27 10.32 -2.36
N VAL A 338 9.19 11.07 -2.52
CA VAL A 338 8.87 12.24 -1.71
C VAL A 338 7.44 12.16 -1.21
N HIS A 339 7.28 12.29 0.09
CA HIS A 339 6.00 12.50 0.76
C HIS A 339 5.76 14.00 0.96
N LYS A 340 4.52 14.45 0.78
CA LYS A 340 4.14 15.85 1.00
C LYS A 340 3.62 16.06 2.43
N GLY A 341 4.16 17.04 3.12
CA GLY A 341 3.92 17.28 4.54
C GLY A 341 5.01 16.64 5.39
N ILE A 342 5.62 17.46 6.26
CA ILE A 342 6.68 17.02 7.20
C ILE A 342 6.02 16.52 8.49
N LYS A 343 6.22 15.25 8.82
CA LYS A 343 5.73 14.69 10.08
C LYS A 343 6.63 15.10 11.25
N LEU A 344 6.06 15.83 12.21
CA LEU A 344 6.73 16.25 13.44
C LEU A 344 6.22 15.49 14.68
N LYS A 345 4.93 15.17 14.71
CA LYS A 345 4.28 14.47 15.82
C LYS A 345 3.02 13.76 15.32
N TYR A 346 2.51 12.85 16.14
CA TYR A 346 1.20 12.28 15.94
C TYR A 346 0.10 13.34 16.01
N LYS A 347 -0.89 13.29 15.10
CA LYS A 347 -2.14 14.03 15.24
C LYS A 347 -2.95 13.51 16.45
N PRO A 348 -3.85 14.30 17.05
CA PRO A 348 -4.59 13.90 18.24
C PRO A 348 -5.32 12.55 18.12
N GLU A 349 -5.96 12.30 16.97
CA GLU A 349 -6.60 11.03 16.65
C GLU A 349 -5.60 9.86 16.63
N GLU A 350 -4.40 10.07 16.09
CA GLU A 350 -3.35 9.06 16.04
C GLU A 350 -2.82 8.73 17.45
N GLN A 351 -2.72 9.74 18.32
CA GLN A 351 -2.29 9.57 19.71
C GLN A 351 -3.27 8.71 20.52
N ILE A 352 -4.58 8.94 20.33
CA ILE A 352 -5.63 8.14 20.99
C ILE A 352 -5.50 6.66 20.57
N ILE A 353 -5.29 6.42 19.29
CA ILE A 353 -5.16 5.07 18.74
C ILE A 353 -3.90 4.38 19.25
N ALA A 354 -2.75 5.05 19.19
CA ALA A 354 -1.50 4.54 19.73
C ALA A 354 -1.63 4.19 21.22
N SER A 355 -2.28 5.06 22.01
CA SER A 355 -2.53 4.82 23.43
C SER A 355 -3.43 3.60 23.68
N ARG A 356 -4.49 3.40 22.88
CA ARG A 356 -5.38 2.23 22.99
C ARG A 356 -4.66 0.92 22.67
N LEU A 357 -3.82 0.92 21.62
CA LEU A 357 -3.01 -0.25 21.24
C LEU A 357 -2.04 -0.63 22.38
N ASN A 358 -1.38 0.36 22.97
CA ASN A 358 -0.41 0.16 24.05
C ASN A 358 -1.05 -0.24 25.39
N GLY A 359 -2.33 0.09 25.61
CA GLY A 359 -3.07 -0.29 26.81
C GLY A 359 -3.71 -1.68 26.71
N VAL A 360 -4.77 -1.81 25.90
CA VAL A 360 -5.70 -2.96 25.92
C VAL A 360 -5.11 -4.19 25.24
N ARG A 361 -4.26 -4.01 24.22
CA ARG A 361 -3.74 -5.09 23.37
C ARG A 361 -2.28 -5.46 23.64
N LYS A 362 -1.68 -4.92 24.71
CA LYS A 362 -0.24 -5.09 24.99
C LYS A 362 0.23 -6.54 25.02
N ASN A 363 -0.48 -7.41 25.72
CA ASN A 363 -0.12 -8.83 25.82
C ASN A 363 -0.26 -9.55 24.47
N MET A 364 -1.37 -9.31 23.76
CA MET A 364 -1.59 -9.86 22.43
C MET A 364 -0.48 -9.44 21.45
N ILE A 365 -0.09 -8.16 21.46
CA ILE A 365 1.01 -7.64 20.63
C ILE A 365 2.32 -8.34 21.02
N ARG A 366 2.64 -8.43 22.32
CA ARG A 366 3.87 -9.11 22.77
C ARG A 366 3.91 -10.57 22.30
N ASP A 367 2.81 -11.30 22.45
CA ASP A 367 2.74 -12.71 22.10
C ASP A 367 2.82 -12.91 20.57
N MET A 368 2.25 -11.99 19.78
CA MET A 368 2.42 -11.94 18.33
C MET A 368 3.89 -11.76 17.92
N PHE A 369 4.60 -10.77 18.51
CA PHE A 369 6.03 -10.55 18.22
C PHE A 369 6.87 -11.76 18.63
N LYS A 370 6.56 -12.39 19.77
CA LYS A 370 7.24 -13.63 20.19
C LYS A 370 7.03 -14.74 19.17
N SER A 371 5.78 -15.00 18.78
CA SER A 371 5.41 -16.01 17.79
C SER A 371 6.12 -15.78 16.45
N PHE A 372 6.13 -14.53 15.96
CA PHE A 372 6.83 -14.15 14.73
C PHE A 372 8.34 -14.43 14.79
N ASN A 373 9.02 -14.05 15.88
CA ASN A 373 10.45 -14.31 16.04
C ASN A 373 10.75 -15.81 16.19
N ASP A 374 9.89 -16.55 16.90
CA ASP A 374 10.01 -18.00 17.04
C ASP A 374 9.80 -18.72 15.69
N ASP A 375 8.85 -18.26 14.87
CA ASP A 375 8.63 -18.74 13.50
C ASP A 375 9.89 -18.55 12.64
N LEU A 376 10.46 -17.35 12.63
CA LEU A 376 11.68 -17.05 11.86
C LEU A 376 12.88 -17.84 12.34
N GLY A 377 13.10 -17.91 13.66
CA GLY A 377 14.20 -18.66 14.25
C GLY A 377 14.12 -20.16 13.98
N ARG A 378 12.91 -20.75 13.95
CA ARG A 378 12.71 -22.16 13.55
C ARG A 378 12.94 -22.38 12.07
N LYS A 379 12.45 -21.47 11.21
CA LYS A 379 12.56 -21.61 9.75
C LYS A 379 13.98 -21.37 9.23
N TYR A 380 14.73 -20.48 9.87
CA TYR A 380 16.05 -20.04 9.44
C TYR A 380 17.07 -20.07 10.60
N PRO A 381 17.36 -21.25 11.18
CA PRO A 381 18.15 -21.38 12.41
C PRO A 381 19.57 -20.80 12.27
N LYS A 382 20.17 -20.89 11.07
CA LYS A 382 21.51 -20.37 10.80
C LYS A 382 21.60 -18.84 10.83
N LEU A 383 20.49 -18.13 10.60
CA LEU A 383 20.49 -16.66 10.57
C LEU A 383 20.06 -16.01 11.88
N LYS A 384 19.68 -16.82 12.88
CA LYS A 384 19.25 -16.33 14.20
C LYS A 384 20.30 -15.50 14.94
N GLU A 385 21.58 -15.82 14.75
CA GLU A 385 22.70 -15.08 15.36
C GLU A 385 23.05 -13.80 14.59
N PHE A 386 22.68 -13.72 13.31
CA PHE A 386 22.96 -12.57 12.45
C PHE A 386 21.82 -11.55 12.46
N CYS A 387 20.56 -12.01 12.39
CA CYS A 387 19.39 -11.15 12.33
C CYS A 387 18.78 -10.95 13.73
N LYS A 388 18.85 -9.72 14.23
CA LYS A 388 18.29 -9.38 15.54
C LYS A 388 16.77 -9.59 15.56
N PRO A 389 16.17 -10.08 16.66
CA PRO A 389 14.72 -10.21 16.80
C PRO A 389 14.00 -8.86 16.64
N LEU A 390 12.80 -8.90 16.06
CA LEU A 390 11.92 -7.74 16.01
C LEU A 390 11.32 -7.47 17.39
N THR A 391 11.44 -6.23 17.86
CA THR A 391 10.90 -5.79 19.16
C THR A 391 9.69 -4.86 18.99
N PRO A 392 8.68 -4.92 19.88
CA PRO A 392 7.62 -3.93 19.91
C PRO A 392 8.16 -2.51 20.06
N GLN A 393 7.51 -1.53 19.43
CA GLN A 393 7.74 -0.12 19.71
C GLN A 393 6.93 0.20 20.97
N LEU A 394 7.61 0.41 22.10
CA LEU A 394 6.97 0.72 23.38
C LEU A 394 6.45 2.16 23.42
#